data_AF-A0A4S8QQD1-F1
#
_entry.id   AF-A0A4S8QQD1-F1
#
_cell.length_a   1.000
_cell.length_b   1.000
_cell.length_c   1.000
_cell.angle_alpha   90.00
_cell.angle_beta   90.00
_cell.angle_gamma   90.00
#
_symmetry.space_group_name_H-M   'P 1'
#
loop_
_entity.id
_entity.type
_entity.pdbx_description
1 polymer ?
#
loop_
_entity_poly.entity_id
_entity_poly.type
_entity_poly.pdbx_seq_one_letter_code
_entity_poly.pdbx_strand_id
1 'polypeptide(L)'
;MFYQASITASFIAAVAAVPASISQINDGQIQAATGSPAASAVSSVASIAGIPASEIPGATAPVPPVISPEVTGVTSHGPYSGTPTTTGALSTIALASEVPILPARKAETTYVPDGTLHEPQPIPYQPAGGLGTNGTEPVYRVQSDFDYQSILLGLYQEWIELDLFHNILATFSEEEFTAAGLTPSDRFLIEFMADQEAGHATLLSNLLGGPGGATPQCTYNYPFTTVTEAFDFTQKLTRYGESGVWGFQAHLDSREVAQLLDQSIATEARQQMIFRQFAGLFPMPVWFETGIPQSWAWTLLAPYISSCPADSKRLVWQNFPQLTILNQPNIARRNATQTGFNETAGFGPAAPSDSKLAPIDSCIGNNVTGFDCSASISQNRSIPLSYPGREVYLQWDNPGQAIGPNNSYVTSTSAGTPSWAMWVSQLNVTYSPLMNVSSTNGVNYAMTIQPDVSTYEGDPAINGTMFLALTDTNQTYTAFNLSNVNPHVAALAMYQAG
;
A
#
# COMPACT_ATOMS: atom_id res chain seq x y z
N MET A 1 -43.49 17.99 -48.84
CA MET A 1 -43.00 16.77 -49.52
C MET A 1 -42.69 15.77 -48.41
N PHE A 2 -43.57 14.87 -47.93
CA PHE A 2 -44.40 13.85 -48.64
C PHE A 2 -43.53 13.12 -49.68
N TYR A 3 -43.23 11.83 -49.64
CA TYR A 3 -43.84 10.61 -49.08
C TYR A 3 -42.72 9.64 -48.58
N GLN A 4 -42.84 8.83 -47.52
CA GLN A 4 -43.76 7.72 -47.18
C GLN A 4 -43.53 6.41 -47.97
N ALA A 5 -43.35 5.30 -47.23
CA ALA A 5 -44.00 3.97 -47.38
C ALA A 5 -43.16 2.93 -46.58
N SER A 6 -43.58 2.33 -45.46
CA SER A 6 -44.72 1.41 -45.24
C SER A 6 -44.57 0.12 -46.07
N ILE A 7 -44.64 -1.11 -45.54
CA ILE A 7 -45.89 -1.82 -45.20
C ILE A 7 -45.58 -3.19 -44.52
N THR A 8 -46.28 -3.45 -43.41
CA THR A 8 -46.85 -4.68 -42.79
C THR A 8 -46.32 -6.11 -43.08
N ALA A 9 -46.32 -6.98 -42.05
CA ALA A 9 -47.38 -7.97 -41.78
C ALA A 9 -47.03 -8.93 -40.62
N SER A 10 -47.97 -9.15 -39.71
CA SER A 10 -47.97 -10.24 -38.74
C SER A 10 -48.53 -11.51 -39.38
N PHE A 11 -47.98 -12.69 -39.04
CA PHE A 11 -48.68 -13.97 -39.19
C PHE A 11 -48.28 -14.94 -38.07
N ILE A 12 -49.31 -15.57 -37.50
CA ILE A 12 -49.28 -16.70 -36.55
C ILE A 12 -49.19 -17.99 -37.36
N ALA A 13 -48.39 -18.96 -36.91
CA ALA A 13 -48.69 -20.39 -37.06
C ALA A 13 -47.82 -21.24 -36.13
N ALA A 14 -48.47 -21.94 -35.20
CA ALA A 14 -47.93 -23.08 -34.47
C ALA A 14 -48.18 -24.37 -35.26
N VAL A 15 -47.22 -25.31 -35.25
CA VAL A 15 -47.47 -26.74 -35.50
C VAL A 15 -46.59 -27.56 -34.56
N ALA A 16 -47.22 -28.55 -33.94
CA ALA A 16 -46.76 -29.38 -32.84
C ALA A 16 -46.00 -30.64 -33.27
N ALA A 17 -45.28 -31.25 -32.33
CA ALA A 17 -45.27 -32.70 -32.14
C ALA A 17 -44.92 -33.05 -30.68
N VAL A 18 -45.75 -33.90 -30.09
CA VAL A 18 -45.79 -34.35 -28.69
C VAL A 18 -45.22 -35.81 -28.60
N PRO A 19 -45.38 -36.59 -27.52
CA PRO A 19 -44.33 -37.04 -26.61
C PRO A 19 -44.06 -38.56 -26.66
N ALA A 20 -43.15 -39.05 -25.80
CA ALA A 20 -43.18 -40.42 -25.32
C ALA A 20 -42.99 -40.46 -23.80
N SER A 21 -43.70 -41.40 -23.17
CA SER A 21 -44.18 -41.40 -21.78
C SER A 21 -43.42 -42.33 -20.84
N ILE A 22 -43.17 -41.82 -19.62
CA ILE A 22 -43.42 -42.41 -18.28
C ILE A 22 -43.03 -43.90 -18.02
N SER A 23 -42.18 -44.11 -17.00
CA SER A 23 -42.45 -45.11 -15.95
C SER A 23 -41.82 -44.77 -14.59
N GLN A 24 -42.72 -44.60 -13.62
CA GLN A 24 -42.67 -45.02 -12.21
C GLN A 24 -41.54 -44.57 -11.26
N ILE A 25 -41.98 -43.82 -10.24
CA ILE A 25 -41.39 -43.77 -8.90
C ILE A 25 -41.76 -45.08 -8.19
N ASN A 26 -40.77 -45.83 -7.70
CA ASN A 26 -40.94 -46.70 -6.54
C ASN A 26 -39.60 -46.98 -5.82
N ASP A 27 -39.65 -46.87 -4.50
CA ASP A 27 -38.81 -47.42 -3.43
C ASP A 27 -37.29 -47.66 -3.58
N GLY A 28 -36.54 -47.10 -2.62
CA GLY A 28 -35.48 -47.83 -1.90
C GLY A 28 -34.11 -47.99 -2.56
N GLN A 29 -33.14 -47.24 -2.02
CA GLN A 29 -31.68 -47.44 -2.11
C GLN A 29 -31.02 -47.41 -3.50
N ILE A 30 -30.30 -46.32 -3.81
CA ILE A 30 -29.10 -46.39 -4.66
C ILE A 30 -27.96 -45.58 -4.02
N GLN A 31 -26.80 -46.22 -4.05
CA GLN A 31 -25.52 -45.91 -3.42
C GLN A 31 -24.95 -44.54 -3.80
N ALA A 32 -24.22 -43.97 -2.84
CA ALA A 32 -23.37 -42.80 -3.05
C ALA A 32 -22.37 -43.05 -4.20
N ALA A 33 -22.41 -42.18 -5.20
CA ALA A 33 -21.26 -41.98 -6.08
C ALA A 33 -20.27 -41.07 -5.37
N THR A 34 -19.22 -41.66 -4.80
CA THR A 34 -17.98 -40.95 -4.45
C THR A 34 -17.32 -40.48 -5.75
N GLY A 35 -17.59 -39.25 -6.12
CA GLY A 35 -16.92 -38.57 -7.24
C GLY A 35 -16.79 -37.10 -6.90
N SER A 36 -15.59 -36.69 -6.50
CA SER A 36 -15.21 -35.28 -6.38
C SER A 36 -15.58 -34.56 -7.68
N PRO A 37 -16.27 -33.40 -7.65
CA PRO A 37 -16.35 -32.57 -8.83
C PRO A 37 -14.93 -32.05 -9.10
N ALA A 38 -14.38 -32.48 -10.22
CA ALA A 38 -13.10 -32.05 -10.73
C ALA A 38 -13.04 -30.52 -10.81
N ALA A 39 -11.94 -29.95 -10.34
CA ALA A 39 -11.55 -28.56 -10.40
C ALA A 39 -11.30 -28.02 -11.83
N SER A 40 -11.88 -28.64 -12.86
CA SER A 40 -11.61 -28.33 -14.27
C SER A 40 -12.57 -27.32 -14.90
N ALA A 41 -13.59 -26.83 -14.17
CA ALA A 41 -14.58 -25.89 -14.71
C ALA A 41 -14.35 -24.42 -14.31
N VAL A 42 -13.34 -24.11 -13.50
CA VAL A 42 -13.03 -22.71 -13.09
C VAL A 42 -11.93 -22.08 -13.96
N SER A 43 -11.32 -22.84 -14.88
CA SER A 43 -10.18 -22.36 -15.69
C SER A 43 -10.56 -21.56 -16.95
N SER A 44 -11.84 -21.55 -17.38
CA SER A 44 -12.22 -20.91 -18.66
C SER A 44 -12.58 -19.43 -18.56
N VAL A 45 -12.69 -18.86 -17.35
CA VAL A 45 -12.97 -17.42 -17.16
C VAL A 45 -11.72 -16.67 -16.68
N ALA A 46 -10.76 -17.37 -16.06
CA ALA A 46 -9.42 -16.85 -15.79
C ALA A 46 -8.61 -16.64 -17.08
N SER A 47 -8.99 -17.27 -18.19
CA SER A 47 -8.21 -17.30 -19.44
C SER A 47 -8.23 -16.00 -20.25
N ILE A 48 -8.67 -14.86 -19.73
CA ILE A 48 -8.58 -13.56 -20.41
C ILE A 48 -7.77 -12.56 -19.58
N ALA A 49 -7.77 -12.71 -18.24
CA ALA A 49 -6.85 -11.97 -17.39
C ALA A 49 -5.42 -12.50 -17.64
N GLY A 50 -4.55 -11.66 -18.19
CA GLY A 50 -3.15 -12.02 -18.49
C GLY A 50 -2.86 -12.53 -19.90
N ILE A 51 -3.84 -12.61 -20.83
CA ILE A 51 -3.52 -12.83 -22.25
C ILE A 51 -2.97 -11.51 -22.86
N PRO A 52 -1.81 -11.51 -23.53
CA PRO A 52 -1.30 -10.34 -24.23
C PRO A 52 -2.35 -9.81 -25.21
N ALA A 53 -2.55 -8.49 -25.26
CA ALA A 53 -3.57 -7.89 -26.13
C ALA A 53 -3.40 -8.28 -27.62
N SER A 54 -2.17 -8.58 -28.05
CA SER A 54 -1.84 -9.10 -29.39
C SER A 54 -2.43 -10.48 -29.70
N GLU A 55 -2.77 -11.26 -28.67
CA GLU A 55 -3.33 -12.60 -28.79
C GLU A 55 -4.86 -12.61 -28.69
N ILE A 56 -5.49 -11.45 -28.43
CA ILE A 56 -6.94 -11.29 -28.42
C ILE A 56 -7.45 -11.20 -29.87
N PRO A 57 -8.35 -12.11 -30.31
CA PRO A 57 -8.91 -12.06 -31.67
C PRO A 57 -9.58 -10.71 -31.96
N GLY A 58 -9.08 -10.01 -32.99
CA GLY A 58 -9.62 -8.71 -33.41
C GLY A 58 -8.91 -7.48 -32.84
N ALA A 59 -7.85 -7.65 -32.03
CA ALA A 59 -7.01 -6.53 -31.60
C ALA A 59 -6.18 -5.99 -32.78
N THR A 60 -6.47 -4.76 -33.21
CA THR A 60 -5.74 -4.08 -34.31
C THR A 60 -5.06 -2.79 -33.86
N ALA A 61 -5.26 -2.35 -32.62
CA ALA A 61 -4.63 -1.16 -32.08
C ALA A 61 -3.21 -1.48 -31.60
N PRO A 62 -2.21 -0.61 -31.85
CA PRO A 62 -0.87 -0.78 -31.30
C PRO A 62 -0.92 -0.67 -29.78
N VAL A 63 -0.27 -1.63 -29.09
CA VAL A 63 -0.17 -1.65 -27.63
C VAL A 63 0.95 -0.69 -27.20
N PRO A 64 0.71 0.20 -26.21
CA PRO A 64 1.78 1.01 -25.64
C PRO A 64 2.90 0.13 -25.07
N PRO A 65 4.18 0.44 -25.33
CA PRO A 65 5.27 -0.38 -24.84
C PRO A 65 5.41 -0.24 -23.32
N VAL A 66 5.62 -1.37 -22.65
CA VAL A 66 6.07 -1.41 -21.25
C VAL A 66 7.55 -1.04 -21.20
N ILE A 67 7.95 -0.32 -20.16
CA ILE A 67 9.34 0.14 -20.01
C ILE A 67 10.15 -0.67 -18.99
N SER A 68 9.47 -1.48 -18.17
CA SER A 68 10.13 -2.33 -17.18
C SER A 68 10.91 -3.44 -17.89
N PRO A 69 12.05 -3.87 -17.33
CA PRO A 69 12.72 -5.06 -17.82
C PRO A 69 11.86 -6.30 -17.55
N GLU A 70 11.75 -7.19 -18.52
CA GLU A 70 11.21 -8.54 -18.31
C GLU A 70 12.18 -9.33 -17.43
N VAL A 71 11.72 -9.80 -16.28
CA VAL A 71 12.54 -10.55 -15.33
C VAL A 71 12.13 -12.02 -15.39
N THR A 72 13.09 -12.92 -15.66
CA THR A 72 12.84 -14.37 -15.81
C THR A 72 13.56 -15.22 -14.73
N GLY A 73 13.91 -14.61 -13.59
CA GLY A 73 14.60 -15.27 -12.48
C GLY A 73 14.83 -14.33 -11.29
N VAL A 74 15.70 -14.72 -10.36
CA VAL A 74 16.06 -13.85 -9.23
C VAL A 74 16.69 -12.55 -9.72
N THR A 75 16.20 -11.42 -9.22
CA THR A 75 16.82 -10.12 -9.46
C THR A 75 18.14 -10.02 -8.67
N SER A 76 19.01 -9.10 -9.08
CA SER A 76 20.28 -8.90 -8.39
C SER A 76 19.99 -8.30 -7.01
N HIS A 77 20.56 -8.91 -5.97
CA HIS A 77 20.59 -8.39 -4.60
C HIS A 77 22.02 -8.39 -4.11
N GLY A 78 22.42 -7.38 -3.33
CA GLY A 78 23.83 -7.19 -3.00
C GLY A 78 24.05 -6.26 -1.81
N PRO A 79 25.22 -6.35 -1.16
CA PRO A 79 25.52 -5.56 0.02
C PRO A 79 25.41 -4.06 -0.27
N TYR A 80 24.96 -3.30 0.72
CA TYR A 80 24.97 -1.84 0.65
C TYR A 80 26.40 -1.35 0.44
N SER A 81 26.68 -0.82 -0.74
CA SER A 81 28.02 -0.36 -1.12
C SER A 81 27.96 1.09 -1.60
N GLY A 82 29.01 1.86 -1.32
CA GLY A 82 29.09 3.27 -1.69
C GLY A 82 29.57 4.16 -0.55
N THR A 83 29.98 5.37 -0.91
CA THR A 83 30.34 6.43 0.03
C THR A 83 29.29 7.53 -0.10
N PRO A 84 28.69 8.02 1.01
CA PRO A 84 27.74 9.11 0.92
C PRO A 84 28.36 10.33 0.23
N THR A 85 27.79 10.76 -0.90
CA THR A 85 28.31 11.89 -1.70
C THR A 85 27.70 13.23 -1.32
N THR A 86 26.62 13.22 -0.53
CA THR A 86 25.92 14.41 -0.03
C THR A 86 25.30 14.15 1.34
N THR A 87 25.40 15.12 2.25
CA THR A 87 24.77 15.07 3.57
C THR A 87 23.29 15.46 3.44
N GLY A 88 22.40 14.48 3.25
CA GLY A 88 20.94 14.69 3.28
C GLY A 88 20.25 14.84 1.92
N ALA A 89 18.99 15.26 1.94
CA ALA A 89 18.15 15.43 0.76
C ALA A 89 18.74 16.43 -0.27
N LEU A 90 18.34 16.31 -1.53
CA LEU A 90 18.59 17.38 -2.51
C LEU A 90 17.91 18.67 -2.02
N SER A 91 18.64 19.78 -1.94
CA SER A 91 18.13 21.02 -1.33
C SER A 91 18.58 22.28 -2.07
N THR A 92 17.78 23.34 -1.94
CA THR A 92 18.09 24.71 -2.36
C THR A 92 17.88 25.67 -1.16
N ILE A 93 17.45 26.91 -1.37
CA ILE A 93 17.23 27.88 -0.30
C ILE A 93 15.88 27.59 0.39
N ALA A 94 15.91 27.19 1.66
CA ALA A 94 14.71 27.12 2.49
C ALA A 94 14.29 28.53 2.93
N LEU A 95 13.03 28.91 2.67
CA LEU A 95 12.49 30.25 2.99
C LEU A 95 11.98 30.37 4.43
N ALA A 96 11.70 29.25 5.08
CA ALA A 96 11.21 29.16 6.45
C ALA A 96 11.60 27.80 7.06
N SER A 97 11.60 27.71 8.39
CA SER A 97 11.79 26.45 9.13
C SER A 97 10.55 25.57 9.18
N GLU A 98 9.37 26.18 9.00
CA GLU A 98 8.06 25.52 9.03
C GLU A 98 7.08 26.25 8.12
N VAL A 99 6.03 25.54 7.68
CA VAL A 99 4.90 26.14 6.97
C VAL A 99 3.92 26.69 8.02
N PRO A 100 3.62 28.00 8.02
CA PRO A 100 2.72 28.57 9.03
C PRO A 100 1.30 28.01 8.87
N ILE A 101 0.65 27.72 10.01
CA ILE A 101 -0.77 27.37 10.01
C ILE A 101 -1.58 28.64 9.76
N LEU A 102 -2.33 28.66 8.67
CA LEU A 102 -3.20 29.76 8.28
C LEU A 102 -4.67 29.38 8.46
N PRO A 103 -5.58 30.35 8.70
CA PRO A 103 -7.01 30.09 8.69
C PRO A 103 -7.49 29.68 7.29
N ALA A 104 -8.62 28.97 7.24
CA ALA A 104 -9.29 28.61 5.98
C ALA A 104 -9.56 29.86 5.11
N ARG A 105 -9.49 29.72 3.78
CA ARG A 105 -9.79 30.85 2.90
C ARG A 105 -11.28 31.17 2.99
N LYS A 106 -11.63 32.46 3.07
CA LYS A 106 -13.03 32.91 3.17
C LYS A 106 -13.92 32.29 2.07
N ALA A 107 -13.42 32.18 0.84
CA ALA A 107 -14.14 31.59 -0.29
C ALA A 107 -14.49 30.10 -0.10
N GLU A 108 -13.75 29.35 0.73
CA GLU A 108 -14.05 27.94 1.02
C GLU A 108 -15.22 27.78 1.99
N THR A 109 -15.61 28.88 2.67
CA THR A 109 -16.69 28.89 3.68
C THR A 109 -17.99 29.51 3.17
N THR A 110 -18.05 29.93 1.90
CA THR A 110 -19.23 30.63 1.36
C THR A 110 -20.25 29.72 0.68
N TYR A 111 -19.86 28.49 0.30
CA TYR A 111 -20.81 27.54 -0.32
C TYR A 111 -21.79 26.99 0.72
N VAL A 112 -23.08 26.94 0.36
CA VAL A 112 -24.16 26.44 1.23
C VAL A 112 -24.58 25.04 0.77
N PRO A 113 -24.26 23.97 1.51
CA PRO A 113 -24.59 22.60 1.13
C PRO A 113 -26.04 22.25 1.49
N ASP A 114 -27.01 22.88 0.84
CA ASP A 114 -28.45 22.67 1.05
C ASP A 114 -29.11 21.75 0.01
N GLY A 115 -28.31 21.16 -0.88
CA GLY A 115 -28.78 20.30 -1.96
C GLY A 115 -29.40 21.06 -3.14
N THR A 116 -29.27 22.38 -3.20
CA THR A 116 -29.77 23.21 -4.30
C THR A 116 -28.64 23.76 -5.18
N LEU A 117 -28.97 24.13 -6.42
CA LEU A 117 -28.03 24.77 -7.34
C LEU A 117 -28.01 26.28 -7.08
N HIS A 118 -26.85 26.80 -6.68
CA HIS A 118 -26.67 28.23 -6.39
C HIS A 118 -26.17 29.04 -7.59
N GLU A 119 -25.73 28.38 -8.66
CA GLU A 119 -25.13 29.00 -9.85
C GLU A 119 -25.68 28.39 -11.15
N PRO A 120 -25.71 29.15 -12.27
CA PRO A 120 -26.14 28.63 -13.57
C PRO A 120 -25.28 27.46 -14.05
N GLN A 121 -25.92 26.40 -14.55
CA GLN A 121 -25.22 25.26 -15.13
C GLN A 121 -24.49 25.68 -16.42
N PRO A 122 -23.19 25.36 -16.59
CA PRO A 122 -22.47 25.66 -17.84
C PRO A 122 -23.00 24.86 -19.04
N ILE A 123 -23.46 23.63 -18.81
CA ILE A 123 -24.13 22.76 -19.80
C ILE A 123 -25.25 21.95 -19.09
N PRO A 124 -26.16 21.31 -19.83
CA PRO A 124 -27.20 20.45 -19.22
C PRO A 124 -26.59 19.38 -18.30
N TYR A 125 -27.22 19.18 -17.14
CA TYR A 125 -26.87 18.17 -16.13
C TYR A 125 -25.50 18.35 -15.43
N GLN A 126 -24.87 19.52 -15.58
CA GLN A 126 -23.60 19.83 -14.91
C GLN A 126 -23.75 21.06 -14.00
N PRO A 127 -23.63 20.93 -12.67
CA PRO A 127 -23.51 22.08 -11.77
C PRO A 127 -22.28 22.92 -12.10
N ALA A 128 -22.37 24.24 -11.90
CA ALA A 128 -21.20 25.11 -11.98
C ALA A 128 -20.18 24.82 -10.86
N GLY A 129 -18.91 25.10 -11.15
CA GLY A 129 -17.79 24.75 -10.28
C GLY A 129 -17.02 23.53 -10.80
N GLY A 130 -16.15 22.99 -9.94
CA GLY A 130 -15.16 21.98 -10.31
C GLY A 130 -13.98 22.60 -11.05
N LEU A 131 -12.76 22.32 -10.59
CA LEU A 131 -11.55 22.76 -11.27
C LEU A 131 -11.29 21.85 -12.48
N GLY A 132 -10.93 22.43 -13.63
CA GLY A 132 -10.64 21.67 -14.86
C GLY A 132 -11.87 21.24 -15.68
N THR A 133 -13.08 21.64 -15.29
CA THR A 133 -14.34 21.21 -15.94
C THR A 133 -14.83 22.14 -17.06
N ASN A 134 -14.07 23.19 -17.39
CA ASN A 134 -14.48 24.26 -18.31
C ASN A 134 -14.26 23.92 -19.80
N GLY A 135 -13.86 22.68 -20.12
CA GLY A 135 -13.56 22.24 -21.49
C GLY A 135 -12.14 22.57 -21.97
N THR A 136 -11.24 23.01 -21.08
CA THR A 136 -9.81 23.10 -21.39
C THR A 136 -9.25 21.71 -21.64
N GLU A 137 -8.43 21.55 -22.68
CA GLU A 137 -7.77 20.28 -22.98
C GLU A 137 -6.87 19.83 -21.80
N PRO A 138 -7.01 18.61 -21.28
CA PRO A 138 -6.19 18.11 -20.18
C PRO A 138 -4.74 17.86 -20.62
N VAL A 139 -3.78 18.19 -19.75
CA VAL A 139 -2.35 17.96 -19.98
C VAL A 139 -1.76 17.04 -18.91
N TYR A 140 -1.52 15.78 -19.28
CA TYR A 140 -1.02 14.72 -18.39
C TYR A 140 0.51 14.76 -18.25
N ARG A 141 1.01 15.60 -17.35
CA ARG A 141 2.43 15.69 -16.99
C ARG A 141 2.59 16.40 -15.66
N VAL A 142 3.72 16.18 -15.00
CA VAL A 142 4.12 16.99 -13.83
C VAL A 142 4.24 18.47 -14.19
N GLN A 143 3.73 19.36 -13.32
CA GLN A 143 3.67 20.81 -13.56
C GLN A 143 4.53 21.65 -12.61
N SER A 144 5.11 21.05 -11.56
CA SER A 144 6.01 21.73 -10.61
C SER A 144 7.07 20.79 -10.03
N ASP A 145 8.00 21.34 -9.25
CA ASP A 145 8.99 20.55 -8.52
C ASP A 145 8.33 19.63 -7.49
N PHE A 146 7.23 20.07 -6.87
CA PHE A 146 6.45 19.24 -5.95
C PHE A 146 5.84 18.05 -6.68
N ASP A 147 5.22 18.29 -7.85
CA ASP A 147 4.69 17.21 -8.70
C ASP A 147 5.80 16.24 -9.09
N TYR A 148 6.89 16.75 -9.67
CA TYR A 148 8.00 15.92 -10.15
C TYR A 148 8.59 15.05 -9.03
N GLN A 149 8.86 15.62 -7.86
CA GLN A 149 9.46 14.89 -6.75
C GLN A 149 8.51 13.89 -6.08
N SER A 150 7.20 14.16 -6.12
CA SER A 150 6.19 13.22 -5.60
C SER A 150 5.99 12.04 -6.54
N ILE A 151 5.87 12.29 -7.85
CA ILE A 151 5.75 11.22 -8.86
C ILE A 151 7.04 10.41 -8.99
N LEU A 152 8.21 11.05 -8.83
CA LEU A 152 9.47 10.34 -8.82
C LEU A 152 9.57 9.39 -7.61
N LEU A 153 9.06 9.79 -6.43
CA LEU A 153 8.96 8.90 -5.27
C LEU A 153 7.99 7.74 -5.54
N GLY A 154 6.84 8.01 -6.15
CA GLY A 154 5.93 6.97 -6.63
C GLY A 154 6.64 5.97 -7.53
N LEU A 155 7.43 6.44 -8.51
CA LEU A 155 8.19 5.54 -9.39
C LEU A 155 9.22 4.67 -8.65
N TYR A 156 9.85 5.20 -7.59
CA TYR A 156 10.70 4.39 -6.72
C TYR A 156 9.91 3.28 -6.00
N GLN A 157 8.65 3.54 -5.64
CA GLN A 157 7.73 2.58 -5.05
C GLN A 157 7.36 1.47 -6.06
N GLU A 158 6.92 1.84 -7.26
CA GLU A 158 6.56 0.86 -8.30
C GLU A 158 7.72 -0.09 -8.61
N TRP A 159 8.94 0.45 -8.63
CA TRP A 159 10.13 -0.34 -8.91
C TRP A 159 10.48 -1.36 -7.83
N ILE A 160 10.27 -1.02 -6.55
CA ILE A 160 10.53 -1.94 -5.45
C ILE A 160 9.41 -2.99 -5.34
N GLU A 161 8.16 -2.63 -5.64
CA GLU A 161 7.03 -3.57 -5.64
C GLU A 161 7.16 -4.60 -6.77
N LEU A 162 7.43 -4.13 -7.99
CA LEU A 162 7.71 -5.00 -9.13
C LEU A 162 8.86 -5.98 -8.84
N ASP A 163 9.96 -5.48 -8.27
CA ASP A 163 11.10 -6.32 -7.89
C ASP A 163 10.75 -7.31 -6.77
N LEU A 164 10.06 -6.85 -5.73
CA LEU A 164 9.67 -7.67 -4.58
C LEU A 164 8.77 -8.83 -5.00
N PHE A 165 7.78 -8.59 -5.86
CA PHE A 165 6.83 -9.62 -6.27
C PHE A 165 7.54 -10.72 -7.07
N HIS A 166 8.41 -10.33 -8.01
CA HIS A 166 9.27 -11.28 -8.72
C HIS A 166 10.27 -11.98 -7.79
N ASN A 167 10.86 -11.26 -6.84
CA ASN A 167 11.81 -11.83 -5.89
C ASN A 167 11.15 -12.93 -5.03
N ILE A 168 9.95 -12.69 -4.51
CA ILE A 168 9.21 -13.67 -3.69
C ILE A 168 8.91 -14.94 -4.52
N LEU A 169 8.43 -14.78 -5.74
CA LEU A 169 8.13 -15.90 -6.65
C LEU A 169 9.37 -16.70 -7.03
N ALA A 170 10.52 -16.03 -7.19
CA ALA A 170 11.78 -16.68 -7.57
C ALA A 170 12.54 -17.29 -6.38
N THR A 171 12.33 -16.78 -5.16
CA THR A 171 13.06 -17.20 -3.96
C THR A 171 12.46 -18.46 -3.32
N PHE A 172 11.14 -18.57 -3.25
CA PHE A 172 10.47 -19.64 -2.54
C PHE A 172 9.91 -20.72 -3.47
N SER A 173 10.03 -21.99 -3.07
CA SER A 173 9.50 -23.11 -3.84
C SER A 173 7.98 -23.25 -3.69
N GLU A 174 7.34 -23.98 -4.61
CA GLU A 174 5.89 -24.23 -4.53
C GLU A 174 5.49 -24.93 -3.22
N GLU A 175 6.36 -25.79 -2.71
CA GLU A 175 6.18 -26.48 -1.43
C GLU A 175 6.21 -25.51 -0.25
N GLU A 176 7.07 -24.47 -0.29
CA GLU A 176 7.12 -23.44 0.75
C GLU A 176 5.86 -22.56 0.74
N PHE A 177 5.36 -22.19 -0.45
CA PHE A 177 4.07 -21.53 -0.59
C PHE A 177 2.93 -22.40 -0.06
N THR A 178 2.91 -23.68 -0.42
CA THR A 178 1.90 -24.64 0.05
C THR A 178 1.96 -24.81 1.56
N ALA A 179 3.16 -24.84 2.16
CA ALA A 179 3.35 -24.92 3.60
C ALA A 179 2.85 -23.65 4.33
N ALA A 180 2.87 -22.49 3.67
CA ALA A 180 2.26 -21.25 4.15
C ALA A 180 0.74 -21.20 3.93
N GLY A 181 0.13 -22.23 3.34
CA GLY A 181 -1.31 -22.31 3.08
C GLY A 181 -1.75 -21.64 1.77
N LEU A 182 -0.82 -21.32 0.87
CA LEU A 182 -1.11 -20.68 -0.42
C LEU A 182 -1.20 -21.72 -1.54
N THR A 183 -2.07 -21.44 -2.50
CA THR A 183 -2.36 -22.31 -3.65
C THR A 183 -1.62 -21.83 -4.91
N PRO A 184 -1.58 -22.64 -5.99
CA PRO A 184 -1.10 -22.18 -7.28
C PRO A 184 -1.85 -20.93 -7.81
N SER A 185 -3.14 -20.79 -7.48
CA SER A 185 -3.92 -19.60 -7.87
C SER A 185 -3.48 -18.34 -7.11
N ASP A 186 -3.06 -18.46 -5.86
CA ASP A 186 -2.53 -17.35 -5.08
C ASP A 186 -1.17 -16.90 -5.62
N ARG A 187 -0.33 -17.85 -6.05
CA ARG A 187 0.94 -17.55 -6.73
C ARG A 187 0.73 -16.83 -8.06
N PHE A 188 -0.21 -17.30 -8.88
CA PHE A 188 -0.58 -16.62 -10.11
C PHE A 188 -1.11 -15.19 -9.86
N LEU A 189 -1.81 -14.96 -8.76
CA LEU A 189 -2.24 -13.61 -8.41
C LEU A 189 -1.04 -12.69 -8.15
N ILE A 190 0.05 -13.18 -7.56
CA ILE A 190 1.29 -12.40 -7.38
C ILE A 190 1.94 -12.08 -8.72
N GLU A 191 1.98 -13.06 -9.64
CA GLU A 191 2.46 -12.85 -11.02
C GLU A 191 1.65 -11.74 -11.70
N PHE A 192 0.32 -11.80 -11.60
CA PHE A 192 -0.56 -10.79 -12.18
C PHE A 192 -0.39 -9.41 -11.51
N MET A 193 -0.16 -9.34 -10.20
CA MET A 193 0.14 -8.08 -9.52
C MET A 193 1.49 -7.50 -10.00
N ALA A 194 2.49 -8.33 -10.32
CA ALA A 194 3.73 -7.85 -10.92
C ALA A 194 3.50 -7.24 -12.32
N ASP A 195 2.60 -7.81 -13.13
CA ASP A 195 2.19 -7.20 -14.41
C ASP A 195 1.52 -5.83 -14.20
N GLN A 196 0.75 -5.67 -13.10
CA GLN A 196 0.15 -4.38 -12.74
C GLN A 196 1.25 -3.35 -12.40
N GLU A 197 2.27 -3.71 -11.63
CA GLU A 197 3.37 -2.80 -11.31
C GLU A 197 4.19 -2.40 -12.52
N ALA A 198 4.36 -3.29 -13.51
CA ALA A 198 4.96 -2.93 -14.78
C ALA A 198 4.15 -1.82 -15.50
N GLY A 199 2.83 -1.90 -15.42
CA GLY A 199 1.90 -0.87 -15.92
C GLY A 199 2.01 0.45 -15.15
N HIS A 200 2.01 0.39 -13.81
CA HIS A 200 2.13 1.57 -12.95
C HIS A 200 3.48 2.28 -13.15
N ALA A 201 4.59 1.55 -13.15
CA ALA A 201 5.92 2.11 -13.39
C ALA A 201 6.03 2.76 -14.78
N THR A 202 5.38 2.17 -15.79
CA THR A 202 5.28 2.72 -17.14
C THR A 202 4.49 4.03 -17.14
N LEU A 203 3.34 4.07 -16.47
CA LEU A 203 2.53 5.26 -16.30
C LEU A 203 3.34 6.40 -15.67
N LEU A 204 3.93 6.18 -14.51
CA LEU A 204 4.66 7.22 -13.77
C LEU A 204 5.88 7.71 -14.54
N SER A 205 6.62 6.82 -15.18
CA SER A 205 7.76 7.22 -16.02
C SER A 205 7.35 8.07 -17.21
N ASN A 206 6.20 7.81 -17.83
CA ASN A 206 5.68 8.64 -18.91
C ASN A 206 5.29 10.04 -18.40
N LEU A 207 4.65 10.13 -17.23
CA LEU A 207 4.27 11.41 -16.61
C LEU A 207 5.49 12.26 -16.22
N LEU A 208 6.63 11.61 -15.95
CA LEU A 208 7.94 12.24 -15.70
C LEU A 208 8.68 12.65 -16.98
N GLY A 209 8.13 12.40 -18.18
CA GLY A 209 8.75 12.75 -19.45
C GLY A 209 9.63 11.64 -20.05
N GLY A 210 9.38 10.38 -19.69
CA GLY A 210 10.09 9.22 -20.22
C GLY A 210 11.52 9.09 -19.67
N PRO A 211 12.42 8.37 -20.37
CA PRO A 211 13.77 8.04 -19.87
C PRO A 211 14.64 9.25 -19.48
N GLY A 212 14.36 10.45 -20.00
CA GLY A 212 15.09 11.66 -19.63
C GLY A 212 14.77 12.16 -18.22
N GLY A 213 13.52 11.99 -17.77
CA GLY A 213 13.04 12.50 -16.48
C GLY A 213 12.79 11.40 -15.43
N ALA A 214 12.53 10.16 -15.85
CA ALA A 214 12.36 9.01 -14.98
C ALA A 214 13.69 8.52 -14.38
N THR A 215 13.60 7.72 -13.31
CA THR A 215 14.73 6.96 -12.76
C THR A 215 14.63 5.49 -13.20
N PRO A 216 15.73 4.82 -13.57
CA PRO A 216 15.72 3.38 -13.80
C PRO A 216 15.54 2.61 -12.49
N GLN A 217 15.11 1.36 -12.62
CA GLN A 217 14.97 0.42 -11.50
C GLN A 217 16.31 0.19 -10.78
N CYS A 218 16.24 0.07 -9.46
CA CYS A 218 17.39 -0.13 -8.59
C CYS A 218 17.59 -1.62 -8.23
N THR A 219 18.59 -1.88 -7.39
CA THR A 219 18.85 -3.18 -6.76
C THR A 219 18.43 -3.08 -5.29
N TYR A 220 17.70 -4.07 -4.80
CA TYR A 220 17.05 -4.02 -3.47
C TYR A 220 17.62 -5.09 -2.53
N ASN A 221 17.25 -5.05 -1.26
CA ASN A 221 17.49 -6.13 -0.29
C ASN A 221 16.29 -6.23 0.64
N TYR A 222 15.83 -7.46 0.92
CA TYR A 222 14.63 -7.68 1.73
C TYR A 222 14.91 -8.44 3.03
N PRO A 223 14.22 -8.09 4.14
CA PRO A 223 14.53 -8.59 5.48
C PRO A 223 13.80 -9.89 5.86
N PHE A 224 13.55 -10.81 4.92
CA PHE A 224 12.81 -12.06 5.18
C PHE A 224 13.55 -13.32 4.74
N THR A 225 13.18 -14.44 5.35
CA THR A 225 13.72 -15.77 5.04
C THR A 225 12.66 -16.86 4.91
N THR A 226 11.38 -16.54 5.15
CA THR A 226 10.24 -17.45 5.02
C THR A 226 9.12 -16.78 4.25
N VAL A 227 8.20 -17.57 3.69
CA VAL A 227 7.01 -17.06 2.99
C VAL A 227 6.14 -16.21 3.91
N THR A 228 5.97 -16.60 5.18
CA THR A 228 5.22 -15.80 6.17
C THR A 228 5.90 -14.45 6.46
N GLU A 229 7.22 -14.44 6.63
CA GLU A 229 7.99 -13.20 6.80
C GLU A 229 7.89 -12.32 5.54
N ALA A 230 7.92 -12.93 4.36
CA ALA A 230 7.81 -12.21 3.10
C ALA A 230 6.47 -11.48 2.99
N PHE A 231 5.33 -12.14 3.25
CA PHE A 231 4.03 -11.47 3.15
C PHE A 231 3.74 -10.46 4.27
N ASP A 232 4.31 -10.62 5.47
CA ASP A 232 4.28 -9.54 6.46
C ASP A 232 5.09 -8.32 6.01
N PHE A 233 6.24 -8.54 5.37
CA PHE A 233 7.00 -7.44 4.79
C PHE A 233 6.24 -6.79 3.61
N THR A 234 5.69 -7.58 2.69
CA THR A 234 4.98 -7.08 1.51
C THR A 234 3.75 -6.27 1.88
N GLN A 235 2.95 -6.69 2.86
CA GLN A 235 1.79 -5.91 3.30
C GLN A 235 2.19 -4.58 3.99
N LYS A 236 3.36 -4.52 4.63
CA LYS A 236 3.92 -3.26 5.17
C LYS A 236 4.46 -2.37 4.06
N LEU A 237 5.15 -2.95 3.09
CA LEU A 237 5.73 -2.24 1.96
C LEU A 237 4.68 -1.58 1.09
N THR A 238 3.67 -2.34 0.69
CA THR A 238 2.53 -1.83 -0.08
C THR A 238 1.70 -0.83 0.74
N ARG A 239 1.64 -0.97 2.07
CA ARG A 239 0.99 0.00 2.95
C ARG A 239 1.66 1.37 2.91
N TYR A 240 2.98 1.46 3.05
CA TYR A 240 3.64 2.77 2.97
C TYR A 240 3.71 3.33 1.55
N GLY A 241 3.68 2.45 0.53
CA GLY A 241 3.56 2.84 -0.87
C GLY A 241 2.26 3.58 -1.11
N GLU A 242 1.14 2.92 -0.82
CA GLU A 242 -0.17 3.51 -1.07
C GLU A 242 -0.37 4.79 -0.23
N SER A 243 0.07 4.75 1.03
CA SER A 243 -0.14 5.85 1.98
C SER A 243 0.63 7.09 1.54
N GLY A 244 1.78 6.90 0.89
CA GLY A 244 2.55 8.00 0.31
C GLY A 244 1.74 8.76 -0.74
N VAL A 245 1.14 8.05 -1.70
CA VAL A 245 0.32 8.65 -2.76
C VAL A 245 -0.93 9.31 -2.21
N TRP A 246 -1.67 8.64 -1.31
CA TRP A 246 -2.82 9.23 -0.63
C TRP A 246 -2.47 10.55 0.09
N GLY A 247 -1.25 10.63 0.62
CA GLY A 247 -0.76 11.82 1.32
C GLY A 247 -0.43 13.01 0.43
N PHE A 248 -0.06 12.81 -0.85
CA PHE A 248 0.37 13.92 -1.72
C PHE A 248 -0.57 14.21 -2.89
N GLN A 249 -1.40 13.26 -3.34
CA GLN A 249 -2.10 13.37 -4.63
C GLN A 249 -3.01 14.62 -4.73
N ALA A 250 -3.67 14.98 -3.62
CA ALA A 250 -4.56 16.14 -3.56
C ALA A 250 -3.80 17.49 -3.55
N HIS A 251 -2.47 17.45 -3.41
CA HIS A 251 -1.59 18.61 -3.38
C HIS A 251 -0.86 18.87 -4.70
N LEU A 252 -1.01 17.98 -5.69
CA LEU A 252 -0.41 18.16 -7.00
C LEU A 252 -0.98 19.40 -7.70
N ASP A 253 -0.11 20.13 -8.40
CA ASP A 253 -0.52 21.20 -9.29
C ASP A 253 -1.28 20.61 -10.49
N SER A 254 -0.79 19.50 -11.06
CA SER A 254 -1.50 18.73 -12.08
C SER A 254 -2.60 17.83 -11.50
N ARG A 255 -3.84 18.20 -11.76
CA ARG A 255 -5.04 17.40 -11.44
C ARG A 255 -5.19 16.20 -12.37
N GLU A 256 -4.71 16.33 -13.58
CA GLU A 256 -4.71 15.28 -14.60
C GLU A 256 -3.80 14.12 -14.17
N VAL A 257 -2.63 14.43 -13.59
CA VAL A 257 -1.76 13.42 -12.96
C VAL A 257 -2.45 12.78 -11.76
N ALA A 258 -3.04 13.59 -10.86
CA ALA A 258 -3.76 13.06 -9.70
C ALA A 258 -4.88 12.09 -10.09
N GLN A 259 -5.62 12.37 -11.17
CA GLN A 259 -6.67 11.49 -11.68
C GLN A 259 -6.14 10.15 -12.23
N LEU A 260 -4.92 10.11 -12.76
CA LEU A 260 -4.29 8.87 -13.19
C LEU A 260 -3.77 8.09 -11.98
N LEU A 261 -3.22 8.78 -10.98
CA LEU A 261 -2.85 8.16 -9.70
C LEU A 261 -4.04 7.52 -9.01
N ASP A 262 -5.20 8.19 -8.97
CA ASP A 262 -6.44 7.64 -8.38
C ASP A 262 -6.79 6.23 -8.92
N GLN A 263 -6.41 5.93 -10.17
CA GLN A 263 -6.68 4.63 -10.80
C GLN A 263 -5.65 3.56 -10.40
N SER A 264 -4.36 3.91 -10.31
CA SER A 264 -3.31 2.97 -9.87
C SER A 264 -3.40 2.73 -8.37
N ILE A 265 -3.56 3.78 -7.58
CA ILE A 265 -3.56 3.70 -6.12
C ILE A 265 -4.73 2.88 -5.56
N ALA A 266 -5.89 2.92 -6.23
CA ALA A 266 -7.02 2.07 -5.89
C ALA A 266 -6.74 0.58 -6.17
N THR A 267 -5.82 0.28 -7.08
CA THR A 267 -5.31 -1.06 -7.33
C THR A 267 -4.29 -1.45 -6.27
N GLU A 268 -3.33 -0.58 -5.94
CA GLU A 268 -2.35 -0.80 -4.87
C GLU A 268 -3.02 -1.12 -3.52
N ALA A 269 -4.08 -0.39 -3.16
CA ALA A 269 -4.85 -0.67 -1.94
C ALA A 269 -5.46 -2.08 -1.92
N ARG A 270 -5.88 -2.59 -3.08
CA ARG A 270 -6.37 -3.97 -3.21
C ARG A 270 -5.24 -4.97 -3.08
N GLN A 271 -4.06 -4.68 -3.60
CA GLN A 271 -2.91 -5.57 -3.46
C GLN A 271 -2.46 -5.63 -1.99
N GLN A 272 -2.42 -4.49 -1.30
CA GLN A 272 -2.17 -4.42 0.15
C GLN A 272 -3.16 -5.30 0.92
N MET A 273 -4.45 -5.23 0.59
CA MET A 273 -5.50 -6.10 1.13
C MET A 273 -5.22 -7.59 0.86
N ILE A 274 -4.82 -7.97 -0.36
CA ILE A 274 -4.46 -9.36 -0.70
C ILE A 274 -3.26 -9.83 0.13
N PHE A 275 -2.22 -9.03 0.30
CA PHE A 275 -1.06 -9.43 1.10
C PHE A 275 -1.39 -9.57 2.59
N ARG A 276 -2.36 -8.82 3.10
CA ARG A 276 -2.94 -9.07 4.43
C ARG A 276 -3.63 -10.44 4.49
N GLN A 277 -4.43 -10.79 3.48
CA GLN A 277 -5.06 -12.12 3.40
C GLN A 277 -4.03 -13.25 3.35
N PHE A 278 -2.97 -13.10 2.56
CA PHE A 278 -1.88 -14.08 2.48
C PHE A 278 -1.10 -14.22 3.79
N ALA A 279 -1.01 -13.14 4.58
CA ALA A 279 -0.45 -13.16 5.94
C ALA A 279 -1.45 -13.64 7.02
N GLY A 280 -2.67 -14.03 6.64
CA GLY A 280 -3.71 -14.46 7.59
C GLY A 280 -4.28 -13.34 8.46
N LEU A 281 -4.15 -12.08 8.02
CA LEU A 281 -4.71 -10.91 8.68
C LEU A 281 -6.09 -10.57 8.11
N PHE A 282 -6.89 -9.83 8.88
CA PHE A 282 -8.15 -9.31 8.36
C PHE A 282 -7.89 -8.33 7.19
N PRO A 283 -8.57 -8.50 6.04
CA PRO A 283 -8.22 -7.81 4.79
C PRO A 283 -8.38 -6.28 4.84
N MET A 284 -9.48 -5.78 5.41
CA MET A 284 -9.86 -4.36 5.37
C MET A 284 -10.17 -3.87 6.79
N PRO A 285 -9.14 -3.61 7.63
CA PRO A 285 -9.31 -3.34 9.06
C PRO A 285 -9.77 -1.90 9.37
N VAL A 286 -9.87 -1.02 8.37
CA VAL A 286 -10.15 0.41 8.53
C VAL A 286 -11.28 0.85 7.61
N TRP A 287 -11.90 1.98 7.91
CA TRP A 287 -12.96 2.58 7.07
C TRP A 287 -12.40 3.59 6.05
N PHE A 288 -11.24 4.19 6.33
CA PHE A 288 -10.55 5.13 5.45
C PHE A 288 -9.05 4.84 5.43
N GLU A 289 -8.44 4.94 4.25
CA GLU A 289 -7.01 4.78 4.09
C GLU A 289 -6.24 6.01 4.59
N THR A 290 -5.05 5.76 5.14
CA THR A 290 -4.23 6.80 5.77
C THR A 290 -3.21 7.35 4.77
N GLY A 291 -3.20 8.68 4.57
CA GLY A 291 -2.13 9.35 3.84
C GLY A 291 -0.93 9.69 4.75
N ILE A 292 0.30 9.60 4.23
CA ILE A 292 1.53 10.02 4.92
C ILE A 292 2.37 10.98 4.08
N PRO A 293 3.21 11.82 4.71
CA PRO A 293 4.12 12.70 3.97
C PRO A 293 5.14 11.93 3.12
N GLN A 294 5.57 12.52 2.00
CA GLN A 294 6.57 11.91 1.10
C GLN A 294 7.89 11.59 1.79
N SER A 295 8.32 12.43 2.75
CA SER A 295 9.48 12.17 3.61
C SER A 295 9.34 10.90 4.45
N TRP A 296 8.13 10.53 4.85
CA TRP A 296 7.87 9.32 5.62
C TRP A 296 7.94 8.10 4.71
N ALA A 297 7.22 8.13 3.58
CA ALA A 297 7.29 7.08 2.56
C ALA A 297 8.75 6.85 2.13
N TRP A 298 9.52 7.91 1.86
CA TRP A 298 10.94 7.78 1.54
C TRP A 298 11.78 7.24 2.69
N THR A 299 11.49 7.62 3.94
CA THR A 299 12.16 7.06 5.14
C THR A 299 11.92 5.55 5.27
N LEU A 300 10.74 5.08 4.92
CA LEU A 300 10.36 3.67 5.00
C LEU A 300 10.89 2.84 3.82
N LEU A 301 10.98 3.44 2.62
CA LEU A 301 11.41 2.77 1.38
C LEU A 301 12.94 2.70 1.24
N ALA A 302 13.63 3.83 1.41
CA ALA A 302 15.07 3.95 1.15
C ALA A 302 15.96 2.88 1.83
N PRO A 303 15.70 2.44 3.09
CA PRO A 303 16.51 1.40 3.74
C PRO A 303 16.67 0.12 2.91
N TYR A 304 15.72 -0.18 2.00
CA TYR A 304 15.69 -1.41 1.23
C TYR A 304 16.34 -1.27 -0.16
N ILE A 305 16.79 -0.07 -0.55
CA ILE A 305 17.51 0.15 -1.80
C ILE A 305 19.01 0.02 -1.58
N SER A 306 19.63 -1.00 -2.17
CA SER A 306 21.07 -1.25 -2.09
C SER A 306 21.87 -0.29 -2.97
N SER A 307 21.54 -0.24 -4.25
CA SER A 307 22.25 0.57 -5.26
C SER A 307 21.34 0.89 -6.43
N CYS A 308 21.64 1.95 -7.17
CA CYS A 308 20.92 2.32 -8.39
C CYS A 308 21.90 2.65 -9.53
N PRO A 309 21.48 2.52 -10.81
CA PRO A 309 22.26 2.95 -11.96
C PRO A 309 22.74 4.41 -11.89
N ALA A 310 23.85 4.73 -12.56
CA ALA A 310 24.52 6.04 -12.42
C ALA A 310 23.69 7.24 -12.90
N ASP A 311 22.71 7.02 -13.77
CA ASP A 311 21.79 8.02 -14.32
C ASP A 311 20.50 8.21 -13.51
N SER A 312 20.41 7.53 -12.35
CA SER A 312 19.27 7.63 -11.42
C SER A 312 19.06 9.02 -10.86
N LYS A 313 17.80 9.36 -10.58
CA LYS A 313 17.40 10.68 -10.10
C LYS A 313 17.29 10.69 -8.58
N ARG A 314 17.91 11.68 -7.93
CA ARG A 314 17.87 11.83 -6.47
C ARG A 314 16.58 12.51 -6.02
N LEU A 315 16.00 12.05 -4.90
CA LEU A 315 14.82 12.65 -4.27
C LEU A 315 15.20 13.80 -3.32
N VAL A 316 14.28 14.75 -3.15
CA VAL A 316 14.39 15.90 -2.22
C VAL A 316 13.83 15.64 -0.82
N TRP A 317 13.39 14.41 -0.55
CA TRP A 317 12.74 14.07 0.70
C TRP A 317 13.78 13.67 1.76
N GLN A 318 13.70 14.26 2.96
CA GLN A 318 14.61 13.94 4.04
C GLN A 318 14.22 12.62 4.71
N ASN A 319 15.17 11.70 4.83
CA ASN A 319 15.00 10.49 5.64
C ASN A 319 15.13 10.82 7.13
N PHE A 320 14.16 10.41 7.93
CA PHE A 320 14.23 10.56 9.39
C PHE A 320 14.98 9.39 10.03
N PRO A 321 15.51 9.55 11.26
CA PRO A 321 16.05 8.45 12.05
C PRO A 321 15.05 7.30 12.20
N GLN A 322 15.56 6.07 12.22
CA GLN A 322 14.73 4.88 12.40
C GLN A 322 14.20 4.82 13.83
N LEU A 323 12.90 4.60 13.95
CA LEU A 323 12.27 4.13 15.18
C LEU A 323 12.08 2.61 15.11
N THR A 324 12.33 1.94 16.21
CA THR A 324 12.13 0.51 16.41
C THR A 324 11.16 0.33 17.57
N ILE A 325 10.06 -0.38 17.31
CA ILE A 325 9.08 -0.76 18.32
C ILE A 325 9.53 -2.10 18.89
N LEU A 326 10.16 -2.06 20.07
CA LEU A 326 10.84 -3.21 20.65
C LEU A 326 9.89 -4.37 20.93
N ASN A 327 8.64 -4.10 21.27
CA ASN A 327 7.59 -5.11 21.40
C ASN A 327 6.54 -4.94 20.31
N GLN A 328 6.95 -4.82 19.03
CA GLN A 328 6.04 -4.82 17.89
C GLN A 328 5.16 -6.08 17.93
N PRO A 329 3.82 -6.00 17.82
CA PRO A 329 2.97 -7.19 17.75
C PRO A 329 3.42 -8.17 16.66
N ASN A 330 3.55 -9.44 17.04
CA ASN A 330 4.00 -10.50 16.15
C ASN A 330 2.78 -11.21 15.55
N ILE A 331 2.60 -11.06 14.23
CA ILE A 331 1.43 -11.63 13.54
C ILE A 331 1.46 -13.17 13.49
N ALA A 332 2.64 -13.79 13.61
CA ALA A 332 2.84 -15.23 13.61
C ALA A 332 2.61 -15.87 15.00
N ARG A 333 2.45 -15.08 16.07
CA ARG A 333 2.07 -15.61 17.38
C ARG A 333 0.60 -15.94 17.42
N ARG A 334 0.22 -17.03 18.10
CA ARG A 334 -1.15 -17.38 18.47
C ARG A 334 -1.77 -16.39 19.45
N ASN A 335 -1.02 -16.02 20.47
CA ASN A 335 -1.42 -15.02 21.46
C ASN A 335 -0.50 -13.79 21.34
N ALA A 336 -0.95 -12.78 20.58
CA ALA A 336 -0.18 -11.57 20.33
C ALA A 336 -0.02 -10.68 21.59
N THR A 337 -0.82 -10.87 22.65
CA THR A 337 -0.59 -10.16 23.93
C THR A 337 0.68 -10.64 24.64
N GLN A 338 1.25 -11.76 24.21
CA GLN A 338 2.48 -12.34 24.77
C GLN A 338 3.71 -12.05 23.90
N THR A 339 3.60 -11.19 22.88
CA THR A 339 4.77 -10.78 22.09
C THR A 339 5.83 -10.16 23.00
N GLY A 340 7.00 -10.78 23.00
CA GLY A 340 8.18 -10.32 23.72
C GLY A 340 8.92 -9.19 22.99
N PHE A 341 10.12 -8.90 23.49
CA PHE A 341 11.01 -7.92 22.90
C PHE A 341 11.75 -8.52 21.69
N ASN A 342 11.89 -7.73 20.63
CA ASN A 342 12.64 -8.00 19.41
C ASN A 342 12.19 -9.26 18.66
N GLU A 343 10.88 -9.48 18.57
CA GLU A 343 10.30 -10.55 17.74
C GLU A 343 10.05 -10.12 16.29
N THR A 344 11.02 -9.44 15.73
CA THR A 344 11.04 -9.04 14.32
C THR A 344 12.23 -9.71 13.64
N ALA A 345 12.07 -10.13 12.39
CA ALA A 345 13.13 -10.68 11.57
C ALA A 345 13.80 -9.60 10.70
N GLY A 346 15.09 -9.80 10.41
CA GLY A 346 15.84 -8.95 9.49
C GLY A 346 16.10 -7.53 10.01
N PHE A 347 15.82 -6.52 9.17
CA PHE A 347 16.23 -5.13 9.39
C PHE A 347 15.23 -4.11 8.84
N GLY A 348 15.43 -2.85 9.22
CA GLY A 348 14.69 -1.70 8.72
C GLY A 348 13.36 -1.42 9.45
N PRO A 349 12.72 -0.29 9.14
CA PRO A 349 11.53 0.19 9.86
C PRO A 349 10.25 -0.61 9.56
N ALA A 350 10.24 -1.41 8.50
CA ALA A 350 9.17 -2.32 8.12
C ALA A 350 9.53 -3.81 8.34
N ALA A 351 10.51 -4.10 9.21
CA ALA A 351 10.92 -5.46 9.53
C ALA A 351 9.71 -6.40 9.79
N PRO A 352 9.65 -7.57 9.15
CA PRO A 352 8.58 -8.53 9.37
C PRO A 352 8.67 -9.14 10.78
N SER A 353 7.57 -9.74 11.21
CA SER A 353 7.50 -10.49 12.46
C SER A 353 8.34 -11.77 12.33
N ASP A 354 9.04 -12.17 13.40
CA ASP A 354 9.76 -13.45 13.40
C ASP A 354 8.74 -14.61 13.36
N SER A 355 8.84 -15.40 12.29
CA SER A 355 7.96 -16.55 12.04
C SER A 355 8.44 -17.83 12.75
N LYS A 356 9.67 -17.87 13.26
CA LYS A 356 10.34 -19.06 13.82
C LYS A 356 10.04 -19.24 15.32
N LEU A 357 8.75 -19.28 15.64
CA LEU A 357 8.24 -19.46 16.99
C LEU A 357 8.15 -20.95 17.37
N ALA A 358 8.17 -21.25 18.66
CA ALA A 358 7.87 -22.60 19.14
C ALA A 358 6.44 -23.01 18.70
N PRO A 359 6.19 -24.30 18.36
CA PRO A 359 4.88 -24.74 17.86
C PRO A 359 3.68 -24.43 18.77
N ILE A 360 3.92 -24.34 20.09
CA ILE A 360 2.89 -23.98 21.07
C ILE A 360 2.50 -22.49 20.98
N ASP A 361 3.44 -21.65 20.58
CA ASP A 361 3.28 -20.20 20.49
C ASP A 361 2.87 -19.74 19.09
N SER A 362 3.18 -20.52 18.06
CA SER A 362 2.88 -20.19 16.66
C SER A 362 1.40 -20.37 16.32
N CYS A 363 0.88 -19.46 15.49
CA CYS A 363 -0.39 -19.63 14.78
C CYS A 363 -0.22 -20.36 13.44
N ILE A 364 1.00 -20.46 12.92
CA ILE A 364 1.27 -21.11 11.63
C ILE A 364 0.99 -22.61 11.76
N GLY A 365 0.17 -23.13 10.85
CA GLY A 365 -0.28 -24.53 10.88
C GLY A 365 -1.23 -24.87 12.04
N ASN A 366 -1.78 -23.86 12.72
CA ASN A 366 -2.79 -24.07 13.76
C ASN A 366 -4.20 -24.05 13.17
N ASN A 367 -4.95 -25.14 13.29
CA ASN A 367 -6.31 -25.22 12.72
C ASN A 367 -7.42 -24.92 13.75
N VAL A 368 -7.16 -24.08 14.75
CA VAL A 368 -8.15 -23.68 15.76
C VAL A 368 -8.72 -22.32 15.40
N THR A 369 -10.04 -22.24 15.25
CA THR A 369 -10.76 -21.00 14.96
C THR A 369 -10.36 -19.88 15.93
N GLY A 370 -10.01 -18.72 15.36
CA GLY A 370 -9.57 -17.53 16.11
C GLY A 370 -8.11 -17.54 16.55
N PHE A 371 -7.37 -18.62 16.30
CA PHE A 371 -5.96 -18.81 16.64
C PHE A 371 -5.10 -19.24 15.44
N ASP A 372 -5.75 -19.55 14.32
CA ASP A 372 -5.17 -19.75 13.00
C ASP A 372 -4.71 -18.42 12.38
N CYS A 373 -3.65 -18.49 11.59
CA CYS A 373 -3.18 -17.41 10.72
C CYS A 373 -2.87 -17.89 9.29
N SER A 374 -3.53 -18.96 8.84
CA SER A 374 -3.48 -19.44 7.47
C SER A 374 -4.05 -18.39 6.50
N ALA A 375 -3.59 -18.43 5.25
CA ALA A 375 -4.10 -17.55 4.21
C ALA A 375 -5.60 -17.80 3.99
N SER A 376 -6.41 -16.74 3.97
CA SER A 376 -7.85 -16.85 3.76
C SER A 376 -8.47 -15.56 3.22
N ILE A 377 -9.62 -15.66 2.56
CA ILE A 377 -10.37 -14.50 2.07
C ILE A 377 -10.69 -13.54 3.22
N SER A 378 -10.99 -14.08 4.41
CA SER A 378 -11.15 -13.29 5.62
C SER A 378 -11.10 -14.21 6.82
N GLN A 379 -10.43 -13.75 7.88
CA GLN A 379 -10.52 -14.34 9.19
C GLN A 379 -10.31 -13.29 10.28
N ASN A 380 -10.96 -13.53 11.41
CA ASN A 380 -10.75 -12.76 12.63
C ASN A 380 -10.05 -13.62 13.66
N ARG A 381 -9.12 -13.00 14.37
CA ARG A 381 -8.42 -13.60 15.49
C ARG A 381 -9.18 -13.28 16.78
N SER A 382 -9.24 -14.24 17.69
CA SER A 382 -9.88 -14.07 19.00
C SER A 382 -9.10 -13.13 19.91
N ILE A 383 -7.80 -12.98 19.65
CA ILE A 383 -6.89 -12.11 20.36
C ILE A 383 -6.37 -11.08 19.36
N PRO A 384 -6.60 -9.78 19.60
CA PRO A 384 -6.09 -8.75 18.71
C PRO A 384 -4.56 -8.65 18.83
N LEU A 385 -3.92 -8.17 17.77
CA LEU A 385 -2.48 -7.91 17.72
C LEU A 385 -2.07 -6.88 18.77
N SER A 386 -2.91 -5.87 18.99
CA SER A 386 -2.70 -4.82 19.97
C SER A 386 -4.00 -4.43 20.68
N TYR A 387 -3.90 -3.60 21.73
CA TYR A 387 -5.07 -3.22 22.54
C TYR A 387 -4.84 -1.89 23.24
N PRO A 388 -5.91 -1.09 23.47
CA PRO A 388 -5.80 0.13 24.25
C PRO A 388 -5.18 -0.11 25.63
N GLY A 389 -4.30 0.79 26.07
CA GLY A 389 -3.58 0.65 27.34
C GLY A 389 -2.31 -0.20 27.26
N ARG A 390 -2.01 -0.82 26.10
CA ARG A 390 -0.76 -1.58 25.91
C ARG A 390 0.45 -0.67 26.05
N GLU A 391 1.42 -1.08 26.85
CA GLU A 391 2.74 -0.46 26.90
C GLU A 391 3.52 -0.77 25.61
N VAL A 392 4.04 0.26 24.98
CA VAL A 392 4.81 0.18 23.74
C VAL A 392 6.21 0.72 24.02
N TYR A 393 7.20 -0.15 23.89
CA TYR A 393 8.59 0.15 24.17
C TYR A 393 9.29 0.55 22.88
N LEU A 394 10.02 1.66 22.94
CA LEU A 394 10.52 2.38 21.78
C LEU A 394 12.03 2.53 21.88
N GLN A 395 12.71 2.34 20.75
CA GLN A 395 14.13 2.60 20.58
C GLN A 395 14.33 3.41 19.29
N TRP A 396 15.16 4.44 19.28
CA TRP A 396 15.47 5.16 18.03
C TRP A 396 16.92 5.62 17.95
N ASP A 397 17.39 5.71 16.72
CA ASP A 397 18.75 6.12 16.41
C ASP A 397 18.92 7.64 16.51
N ASN A 398 20.16 8.08 16.73
CA ASN A 398 20.55 9.46 16.50
C ASN A 398 20.65 9.74 15.00
N PRO A 399 20.41 11.00 14.55
CA PRO A 399 20.64 11.38 13.16
C PRO A 399 22.09 11.17 12.74
N GLY A 400 22.32 11.02 11.44
CA GLY A 400 23.65 10.81 10.85
C GLY A 400 23.90 9.42 10.28
N GLN A 401 22.89 8.53 10.25
CA GLN A 401 23.03 7.20 9.67
C GLN A 401 22.99 7.27 8.14
N ALA A 402 23.90 6.58 7.48
CA ALA A 402 23.88 6.45 6.03
C ALA A 402 22.79 5.46 5.61
N ILE A 403 22.02 5.80 4.57
CA ILE A 403 20.88 5.02 4.10
C ILE A 403 20.64 5.21 2.61
N GLY A 404 19.76 4.39 2.04
CA GLY A 404 19.28 4.57 0.68
C GLY A 404 20.26 4.07 -0.38
N PRO A 405 19.92 4.36 -1.65
CA PRO A 405 20.73 3.97 -2.79
C PRO A 405 22.20 4.32 -2.61
N ASN A 406 23.08 3.34 -2.71
CA ASN A 406 24.53 3.52 -2.62
C ASN A 406 25.00 4.16 -1.29
N ASN A 407 24.24 4.00 -0.20
CA ASN A 407 24.45 4.72 1.07
C ASN A 407 24.53 6.25 0.88
N SER A 408 23.83 6.80 -0.10
CA SER A 408 24.01 8.19 -0.53
C SER A 408 23.17 9.21 0.24
N TYR A 409 22.26 8.77 1.12
CA TYR A 409 21.46 9.62 1.99
C TYR A 409 21.96 9.53 3.43
N VAL A 410 21.72 10.58 4.20
CA VAL A 410 22.05 10.64 5.63
C VAL A 410 20.79 11.01 6.39
N THR A 411 20.42 10.21 7.40
CA THR A 411 19.25 10.49 8.24
C THR A 411 19.45 11.78 9.02
N SER A 412 18.40 12.58 9.15
CA SER A 412 18.44 13.87 9.83
C SER A 412 17.07 14.23 10.37
N THR A 413 17.06 15.12 11.36
CA THR A 413 15.85 15.69 11.94
C THR A 413 16.13 17.13 12.39
N SER A 414 15.12 17.99 12.28
CA SER A 414 15.10 19.33 12.87
C SER A 414 14.29 19.41 14.17
N ALA A 415 13.68 18.30 14.59
CA ALA A 415 12.84 18.25 15.77
C ALA A 415 13.65 18.55 17.03
N GLY A 416 13.02 19.20 18.00
CA GLY A 416 13.50 19.27 19.37
C GLY A 416 13.46 17.91 20.07
N THR A 417 13.56 17.93 21.40
CA THR A 417 13.51 16.69 22.19
C THR A 417 12.13 16.04 22.07
N PRO A 418 12.04 14.78 21.59
CA PRO A 418 10.75 14.13 21.42
C PRO A 418 10.07 13.92 22.79
N SER A 419 8.81 14.31 22.86
CA SER A 419 7.98 14.22 24.07
C SER A 419 6.68 13.44 23.84
N TRP A 420 6.33 13.18 22.58
CA TRP A 420 5.08 12.55 22.20
C TRP A 420 5.29 11.43 21.17
N ALA A 421 4.52 10.36 21.30
CA ALA A 421 4.27 9.40 20.24
C ALA A 421 3.01 9.81 19.48
N MET A 422 3.14 10.05 18.17
CA MET A 422 2.07 10.43 17.26
C MET A 422 1.60 9.20 16.49
N TRP A 423 0.35 8.83 16.74
CA TRP A 423 -0.37 7.74 16.10
C TRP A 423 -1.13 8.30 14.90
N VAL A 424 -0.65 8.05 13.69
CA VAL A 424 -1.34 8.48 12.46
C VAL A 424 -2.40 7.44 12.14
N SER A 425 -3.65 7.90 12.16
CA SER A 425 -4.82 7.08 11.87
C SER A 425 -5.54 7.61 10.62
N GLN A 426 -6.66 6.97 10.31
CA GLN A 426 -7.48 7.15 9.11
C GLN A 426 -7.73 8.61 8.71
N LEU A 427 -8.26 9.44 9.62
CA LEU A 427 -8.67 10.83 9.32
C LEU A 427 -7.91 11.90 10.12
N ASN A 428 -7.20 11.50 11.18
CA ASN A 428 -6.52 12.41 12.09
C ASN A 428 -5.33 11.73 12.80
N VAL A 429 -4.64 12.50 13.63
CA VAL A 429 -3.55 12.02 14.49
C VAL A 429 -3.98 12.04 15.95
N THR A 430 -3.52 11.05 16.71
CA THR A 430 -3.66 11.00 18.17
C THR A 430 -2.28 11.00 18.80
N TYR A 431 -2.12 11.60 19.99
CA TYR A 431 -0.85 11.63 20.70
C TYR A 431 -0.93 10.91 22.05
N SER A 432 0.14 10.22 22.41
CA SER A 432 0.40 9.73 23.78
C SER A 432 1.77 10.22 24.26
N PRO A 433 1.94 10.53 25.55
CA PRO A 433 3.22 11.03 26.06
C PRO A 433 4.31 9.94 26.00
N LEU A 434 5.55 10.37 25.81
CA LEU A 434 6.73 9.54 26.02
C LEU A 434 7.10 9.54 27.51
N MET A 435 7.40 8.37 28.03
CA MET A 435 7.78 8.11 29.42
C MET A 435 9.14 7.41 29.44
N ASN A 436 9.84 7.53 30.57
CA ASN A 436 11.14 6.87 30.80
C ASN A 436 12.17 7.15 29.70
N VAL A 437 12.17 8.38 29.17
CA VAL A 437 13.12 8.80 28.13
C VAL A 437 14.55 8.69 28.66
N SER A 438 15.38 7.91 27.98
CA SER A 438 16.78 7.70 28.33
C SER A 438 17.64 7.51 27.10
N SER A 439 18.95 7.70 27.24
CA SER A 439 19.92 7.49 26.17
C SER A 439 21.11 6.71 26.71
N THR A 440 21.52 5.66 26.00
CA THR A 440 22.67 4.83 26.35
C THR A 440 23.44 4.49 25.07
N ASN A 441 24.75 4.74 25.08
CA ASN A 441 25.65 4.44 23.95
C ASN A 441 25.20 5.02 22.59
N GLY A 442 24.57 6.19 22.59
CA GLY A 442 24.12 6.85 21.36
C GLY A 442 22.83 6.26 20.77
N VAL A 443 22.12 5.44 21.53
CA VAL A 443 20.77 4.93 21.21
C VAL A 443 19.80 5.47 22.27
N ASN A 444 18.62 5.89 21.83
CA ASN A 444 17.61 6.48 22.68
C ASN A 444 16.46 5.51 22.91
N TYR A 445 15.84 5.61 24.09
CA TYR A 445 14.77 4.73 24.54
C TYR A 445 13.64 5.51 25.19
N ALA A 446 12.42 5.02 25.03
CA ALA A 446 11.24 5.52 25.74
C ALA A 446 10.17 4.42 25.81
N MET A 447 9.11 4.71 26.55
CA MET A 447 7.88 3.92 26.55
C MET A 447 6.70 4.86 26.31
N THR A 448 5.67 4.39 25.63
CA THR A 448 4.38 5.08 25.53
C THR A 448 3.23 4.10 25.74
N ILE A 449 2.02 4.59 25.94
CA ILE A 449 0.82 3.77 26.10
C ILE A 449 -0.05 3.95 24.86
N GLN A 450 -0.46 2.85 24.24
CA GLN A 450 -1.41 2.85 23.13
C GLN A 450 -2.72 3.51 23.59
N PRO A 451 -3.17 4.61 22.96
CA PRO A 451 -4.37 5.31 23.36
C PRO A 451 -5.65 4.52 23.02
N ASP A 452 -6.71 4.78 23.78
CA ASP A 452 -8.06 4.26 23.54
C ASP A 452 -8.85 5.30 22.73
N VAL A 453 -8.80 5.19 21.40
CA VAL A 453 -9.39 6.15 20.47
C VAL A 453 -10.08 5.47 19.29
N SER A 454 -11.12 6.12 18.78
CA SER A 454 -11.93 5.66 17.65
C SER A 454 -12.07 6.77 16.60
N THR A 455 -12.07 6.39 15.32
CA THR A 455 -12.37 7.31 14.20
C THR A 455 -13.85 7.69 14.25
N TYR A 456 -14.71 6.68 14.37
CA TYR A 456 -16.15 6.80 14.57
C TYR A 456 -16.62 5.72 15.55
N GLU A 457 -17.88 5.80 15.99
CA GLU A 457 -18.49 4.73 16.79
C GLU A 457 -18.40 3.39 16.02
N GLY A 458 -17.72 2.40 16.63
CA GLY A 458 -17.50 1.09 16.03
C GLY A 458 -16.25 0.95 15.16
N ASP A 459 -15.49 2.03 14.95
CA ASP A 459 -14.26 2.04 14.15
C ASP A 459 -13.04 2.49 14.98
N PRO A 460 -12.22 1.56 15.50
CA PRO A 460 -11.02 1.89 16.24
C PRO A 460 -10.02 2.68 15.38
N ALA A 461 -9.45 3.75 15.92
CA ALA A 461 -8.46 4.55 15.19
C ALA A 461 -7.10 3.83 15.12
N ILE A 462 -6.80 2.94 16.07
CA ILE A 462 -5.61 2.08 16.08
C ILE A 462 -6.00 0.69 15.59
N ASN A 463 -5.86 0.47 14.29
CA ASN A 463 -6.17 -0.79 13.64
C ASN A 463 -5.33 -0.97 12.36
N GLY A 464 -5.08 -2.22 11.96
CA GLY A 464 -4.33 -2.55 10.76
C GLY A 464 -2.84 -2.22 10.83
N THR A 465 -2.27 -1.81 9.70
CA THR A 465 -0.86 -1.43 9.59
C THR A 465 -0.78 0.09 9.58
N MET A 466 -0.33 0.69 10.68
CA MET A 466 -0.38 2.14 10.88
C MET A 466 1.02 2.74 11.06
N PHE A 467 1.09 4.07 11.18
CA PHE A 467 2.35 4.80 11.32
C PHE A 467 2.49 5.45 12.69
N LEU A 468 3.69 5.36 13.25
CA LEU A 468 4.06 5.91 14.55
C LEU A 468 5.28 6.82 14.39
N ALA A 469 5.17 8.07 14.81
CA ALA A 469 6.28 9.01 14.82
C ALA A 469 6.55 9.57 16.23
N LEU A 470 7.81 9.81 16.54
CA LEU A 470 8.20 10.56 17.74
C LEU A 470 8.28 12.04 17.40
N THR A 471 7.63 12.88 18.19
CA THR A 471 7.49 14.31 17.92
C THR A 471 7.82 15.15 19.16
N ASP A 472 8.34 16.34 18.94
CA ASP A 472 8.66 17.33 19.99
C ASP A 472 7.44 18.19 20.39
N THR A 473 6.36 18.14 19.61
CA THR A 473 5.09 18.82 19.81
C THR A 473 3.91 17.85 19.67
N ASN A 474 2.76 18.21 20.23
CA ASN A 474 1.49 17.49 20.06
C ASN A 474 0.49 18.28 19.21
N GLN A 475 1.00 19.13 18.31
CA GLN A 475 0.18 19.89 17.39
C GLN A 475 -0.69 18.96 16.54
N THR A 476 -1.99 19.17 16.52
CA THR A 476 -2.90 18.30 15.76
C THR A 476 -2.84 18.57 14.26
N TYR A 477 -2.82 17.50 13.47
CA TYR A 477 -2.92 17.52 12.02
C TYR A 477 -4.12 16.69 11.53
N THR A 478 -4.54 16.98 10.31
CA THR A 478 -5.56 16.25 9.54
C THR A 478 -4.87 15.54 8.37
N ALA A 479 -5.58 14.64 7.70
CA ALA A 479 -5.06 13.98 6.50
C ALA A 479 -4.50 14.98 5.46
N PHE A 480 -5.16 16.14 5.26
CA PHE A 480 -4.76 17.12 4.24
C PHE A 480 -3.54 17.99 4.62
N ASN A 481 -3.19 18.13 5.90
CA ASN A 481 -2.08 19.00 6.30
C ASN A 481 -1.00 18.27 7.11
N LEU A 482 -0.99 16.95 7.06
CA LEU A 482 -0.06 16.10 7.80
C LEU A 482 1.41 16.38 7.46
N SER A 483 1.74 16.72 6.21
CA SER A 483 3.11 17.04 5.78
C SER A 483 3.75 18.19 6.56
N ASN A 484 2.95 19.05 7.21
CA ASN A 484 3.44 20.12 8.07
C ASN A 484 4.05 19.60 9.39
N VAL A 485 3.93 18.31 9.72
CA VAL A 485 4.58 17.69 10.89
C VAL A 485 6.08 17.48 10.69
N ASN A 486 6.57 17.45 9.45
CA ASN A 486 7.96 17.07 9.14
C ASN A 486 9.03 17.79 9.96
N PRO A 487 8.95 19.10 10.23
CA PRO A 487 9.93 19.79 11.07
C PRO A 487 10.03 19.25 12.51
N HIS A 488 8.99 18.56 12.97
CA HIS A 488 8.79 18.05 14.33
C HIS A 488 9.02 16.55 14.48
N VAL A 489 9.34 15.83 13.41
CA VAL A 489 9.54 14.37 13.45
C VAL A 489 10.97 14.03 13.85
N ALA A 490 11.14 13.40 15.01
CA ALA A 490 12.44 12.94 15.52
C ALA A 490 12.83 11.56 14.99
N ALA A 491 11.85 10.65 14.87
CA ALA A 491 12.02 9.30 14.34
C ALA A 491 10.66 8.71 13.93
N LEU A 492 10.61 7.74 13.02
CA LEU A 492 9.35 7.12 12.58
C LEU A 492 9.48 5.61 12.30
N ALA A 493 8.36 4.90 12.48
CA ALA A 493 8.20 3.47 12.25
C ALA A 493 6.78 3.15 11.80
N MET A 494 6.56 1.89 11.41
CA MET A 494 5.23 1.31 11.29
C MET A 494 4.86 0.55 12.56
N TYR A 495 3.56 0.50 12.89
CA TYR A 495 3.01 -0.27 14.00
C TYR A 495 1.96 -1.26 13.49
N GLN A 496 2.06 -2.52 13.91
CA GLN A 496 1.04 -3.53 13.65
C GLN A 496 -0.05 -3.46 14.73
N ALA A 497 -1.30 -3.37 14.31
CA ALA A 497 -2.49 -3.35 15.15
C ALA A 497 -3.63 -4.16 14.51
N GLY A 498 -4.69 -4.34 15.29
CA GLY A 498 -5.94 -4.97 14.83
C GLY A 498 -6.24 -6.33 15.43
#